data_AF-A0A523SWF0-F1
#
_entry.id   AF-A0A523SWF0-F1
#
_cell.length_a   1.000
_cell.length_b   1.000
_cell.length_c   1.000
_cell.angle_alpha   90.00
_cell.angle_beta   90.00
_cell.angle_gamma   90.00
#
_symmetry.space_group_name_H-M   'P 1'
#
loop_
_entity.id
_entity.type
_entity.pdbx_description
1 polymer ?
#
loop_
_entity_poly.entity_id
_entity_poly.type
_entity_poly.pdbx_seq_one_letter_code
_entity_poly.pdbx_strand_id
1 'polypeptide(L)'
;MKKTLLLVAALIALPLALFAADRIVVLEIFTGTWCGYCPGAAMGAEDLVNEHPGEVLVVEYHCGNDVFENTNSTIRKDFYGSGSGHVIRGYPTAIFDGIDTIIGGFTDQSMFPYYNPAFNTRRGVEPPLEIALEKTGDSEGTLTATIKNTSEDEVTGYLHFTITESNIPYEWKNQTYVHFVERDMLPDASGELITLDPDETAIRELNFTIDPSWIHYTEDLGNVEFGCFVQDTTSLGYLREILQAAIIPLENPLGTGVEEEEVSSVPFSLNAPTLLKGHGSVELALDAPCEVELTMYDAIGRLVKTLYAGSLSAGNHLIDIEVETLPAGAYFIRATAGAYNRTGKLVILD
;
A
#
# COMPACT_ATOMS: atom_id res chain seq x y z
N MET A 1 -42.35 -48.25 15.14
CA MET A 1 -41.92 -46.83 15.09
C MET A 1 -40.41 -46.76 15.22
N LYS A 2 -39.67 -46.64 14.10
CA LYS A 2 -38.28 -46.19 14.08
C LYS A 2 -38.15 -45.31 12.84
N LYS A 3 -38.14 -44.00 13.05
CA LYS A 3 -37.90 -43.01 11.99
C LYS A 3 -36.39 -42.96 11.79
N THR A 4 -35.92 -43.41 10.63
CA THR A 4 -34.53 -43.24 10.21
C THR A 4 -34.37 -41.80 9.75
N LEU A 5 -33.66 -40.99 10.52
CA LEU A 5 -33.32 -39.61 10.17
C LEU A 5 -32.15 -39.68 9.18
N LEU A 6 -32.39 -39.37 7.90
CA LEU A 6 -31.30 -39.10 6.96
C LEU A 6 -30.74 -37.71 7.30
N LEU A 7 -29.53 -37.67 7.86
CA LEU A 7 -28.72 -36.45 7.85
C LEU A 7 -28.22 -36.26 6.42
N VAL A 8 -28.80 -35.31 5.70
CA VAL A 8 -28.19 -34.73 4.51
C VAL A 8 -27.17 -33.72 5.03
N ALA A 9 -25.89 -34.08 5.00
CA ALA A 9 -24.82 -33.11 5.18
C ALA A 9 -24.89 -32.14 3.99
N ALA A 10 -25.38 -30.93 4.24
CA ALA A 10 -25.26 -29.84 3.28
C ALA A 10 -23.76 -29.55 3.13
N LEU A 11 -23.19 -29.93 1.99
CA LEU A 11 -21.87 -29.48 1.58
C LEU A 11 -22.00 -27.96 1.38
N ILE A 12 -21.61 -27.18 2.39
CA ILE A 12 -21.44 -25.74 2.25
C ILE A 12 -20.25 -25.58 1.31
N ALA A 13 -20.53 -25.40 0.02
CA ALA A 13 -19.54 -24.91 -0.91
C ALA A 13 -19.19 -23.50 -0.44
N LEU A 14 -18.06 -23.38 0.27
CA LEU A 14 -17.44 -22.08 0.51
C LEU A 14 -17.21 -21.48 -0.88
N PRO A 15 -17.70 -20.26 -1.17
CA PRO A 15 -17.35 -19.63 -2.43
C PRO A 15 -15.82 -19.55 -2.46
N LEU A 16 -15.19 -20.18 -3.46
CA LEU A 16 -13.80 -19.86 -3.76
C LEU A 16 -13.77 -18.37 -4.03
N ALA A 17 -13.21 -17.60 -3.08
CA ALA A 17 -12.72 -16.29 -3.41
C ALA A 17 -11.68 -16.51 -4.52
N LEU A 18 -11.98 -15.97 -5.71
CA LEU A 18 -10.99 -15.80 -6.74
C LEU A 18 -10.02 -14.75 -6.20
N PHE A 19 -8.97 -15.30 -5.64
CA PHE A 19 -7.80 -14.66 -5.12
C PHE A 19 -6.94 -14.27 -6.32
N ALA A 20 -6.98 -12.99 -6.67
CA ALA A 20 -6.00 -12.35 -7.54
C ALA A 20 -5.63 -11.04 -6.83
N ALA A 21 -4.56 -11.08 -6.02
CA ALA A 21 -3.97 -9.87 -5.46
C ALA A 21 -2.95 -9.32 -6.44
N ASP A 22 -3.18 -8.09 -6.92
CA ASP A 22 -2.16 -7.35 -7.67
C ASP A 22 -0.89 -7.22 -6.78
N ARG A 23 0.30 -7.35 -7.38
CA ARG A 23 1.56 -7.25 -6.64
C ARG A 23 1.70 -5.86 -6.03
N ILE A 24 1.90 -5.80 -4.71
CA ILE A 24 2.39 -4.60 -4.04
C ILE A 24 3.92 -4.61 -4.15
N VAL A 25 4.47 -3.59 -4.81
CA VAL A 25 5.92 -3.48 -5.01
C VAL A 25 6.56 -2.87 -3.77
N VAL A 26 7.63 -3.47 -3.26
CA VAL A 26 8.40 -2.90 -2.15
C VAL A 26 9.55 -2.07 -2.70
N LEU A 27 9.63 -0.81 -2.29
CA LEU A 27 10.74 0.09 -2.57
C LEU A 27 11.54 0.31 -1.28
N GLU A 28 12.71 -0.33 -1.21
CA GLU A 28 13.66 -0.11 -0.13
C GLU A 28 14.72 0.90 -0.55
N ILE A 29 14.86 2.00 0.19
CA ILE A 29 15.86 3.04 -0.10
C ILE A 29 16.85 3.14 1.04
N PHE A 30 18.13 2.95 0.72
CA PHE A 30 19.22 3.20 1.64
C PHE A 30 19.66 4.66 1.49
N THR A 31 19.55 5.44 2.57
CA THR A 31 19.60 6.91 2.53
C THR A 31 20.27 7.52 3.77
N GLY A 32 20.32 8.84 3.82
CA GLY A 32 20.71 9.61 5.00
C GLY A 32 20.50 11.11 4.78
N THR A 33 20.06 11.81 5.82
CA THR A 33 19.85 13.27 5.85
C THR A 33 21.13 14.06 5.56
N TRP A 34 22.29 13.47 5.82
CA TRP A 34 23.61 14.03 5.55
C TRP A 34 24.01 13.95 4.05
N CYS A 35 23.33 13.16 3.24
CA CYS A 35 23.70 12.86 1.85
C CYS A 35 23.14 13.91 0.85
N GLY A 36 24.00 14.44 -0.02
CA GLY A 36 23.63 15.55 -0.93
C GLY A 36 22.81 15.15 -2.17
N TYR A 37 22.72 13.86 -2.47
CA TYR A 37 21.95 13.32 -3.61
C TYR A 37 20.68 12.58 -3.17
N CYS A 38 20.52 12.37 -1.87
CA CYS A 38 19.39 11.66 -1.29
C CYS A 38 18.07 12.44 -1.35
N PRO A 39 18.03 13.80 -1.39
CA PRO A 39 16.78 14.51 -1.60
C PRO A 39 16.02 14.10 -2.88
N GLY A 40 16.73 13.84 -3.99
CA GLY A 40 16.09 13.38 -5.22
C GLY A 40 15.45 12.00 -5.10
N ALA A 41 16.04 11.11 -4.29
CA ALA A 41 15.45 9.81 -4.01
C ALA A 41 14.19 9.93 -3.15
N ALA A 42 14.21 10.76 -2.11
CA ALA A 42 13.04 11.03 -1.27
C ALA A 42 11.88 11.59 -2.10
N MET A 43 12.12 12.66 -2.87
CA MET A 43 11.11 13.20 -3.81
C MET A 43 10.61 12.15 -4.80
N GLY A 44 11.50 11.29 -5.29
CA GLY A 44 11.11 10.20 -6.20
C GLY A 44 10.22 9.14 -5.58
N ALA A 45 10.40 8.84 -4.28
CA ALA A 45 9.57 7.91 -3.55
C ALA A 45 8.20 8.52 -3.23
N GLU A 46 8.16 9.79 -2.82
CA GLU A 46 6.94 10.56 -2.61
C GLU A 46 6.09 10.63 -3.89
N ASP A 47 6.69 11.04 -5.01
CA ASP A 47 6.02 11.06 -6.32
C ASP A 47 5.51 9.67 -6.73
N LEU A 48 6.25 8.60 -6.40
CA LEU A 48 5.84 7.24 -6.74
C LEU A 48 4.61 6.80 -5.96
N VAL A 49 4.57 7.07 -4.65
CA VAL A 49 3.40 6.78 -3.80
C VAL A 49 2.19 7.60 -4.23
N ASN A 50 2.39 8.87 -4.59
CA ASN A 50 1.31 9.75 -5.06
C ASN A 50 0.70 9.28 -6.39
N GLU A 51 1.52 8.75 -7.29
CA GLU A 51 1.05 8.26 -8.60
C GLU A 51 0.49 6.84 -8.56
N HIS A 52 0.90 6.01 -7.59
CA HIS A 52 0.44 4.61 -7.42
C HIS A 52 -0.01 4.33 -5.97
N PRO A 53 -1.06 5.02 -5.48
CA PRO A 53 -1.48 4.91 -4.09
C PRO A 53 -1.95 3.49 -3.74
N GLY A 54 -1.37 2.92 -2.68
CA GLY A 54 -1.70 1.56 -2.22
C GLY A 54 -1.05 0.43 -3.03
N GLU A 55 -0.26 0.73 -4.06
CA GLU A 55 0.44 -0.27 -4.89
C GLU A 55 1.94 -0.39 -4.55
N VAL A 56 2.47 0.47 -3.68
CA VAL A 56 3.89 0.50 -3.31
C VAL A 56 4.09 0.65 -1.80
N LEU A 57 4.93 -0.20 -1.22
CA LEU A 57 5.41 -0.10 0.17
C LEU A 57 6.79 0.54 0.14
N VAL A 58 6.93 1.75 0.71
CA VAL A 58 8.23 2.44 0.77
C VAL A 58 8.83 2.28 2.16
N VAL A 59 10.11 1.90 2.21
CA VAL A 59 10.87 1.79 3.46
C VAL A 59 12.24 2.46 3.27
N GLU A 60 12.44 3.60 3.93
CA GLU A 60 13.71 4.32 3.91
C GLU A 60 14.59 3.94 5.11
N TYR A 61 15.66 3.22 4.81
CA TYR A 61 16.68 2.81 5.77
C TYR A 61 17.76 3.89 5.86
N HIS A 62 17.69 4.68 6.92
CA HIS A 62 18.70 5.68 7.24
C HIS A 62 19.99 5.02 7.76
N CYS A 63 21.13 5.43 7.21
CA CYS A 63 22.42 4.77 7.39
C CYS A 63 23.58 5.79 7.50
N GLY A 64 24.72 5.34 8.05
CA GLY A 64 25.99 6.09 7.96
C GLY A 64 26.18 7.17 9.03
N ASN A 65 25.74 6.87 10.26
CA ASN A 65 25.56 7.76 11.40
C ASN A 65 24.49 8.83 11.16
N ASP A 66 23.42 8.45 10.46
CA ASP A 66 22.26 9.32 10.34
C ASP A 66 21.46 9.37 11.66
N VAL A 67 20.77 10.48 11.92
CA VAL A 67 19.99 10.65 13.16
C VAL A 67 18.86 9.62 13.28
N PHE A 68 18.35 9.12 12.15
CA PHE A 68 17.30 8.11 12.11
C PHE A 68 17.82 6.67 11.93
N GLU A 69 19.14 6.46 11.94
CA GLU A 69 19.72 5.12 11.83
C GLU A 69 19.41 4.28 13.09
N ASN A 70 19.07 3.02 12.88
CA ASN A 70 18.78 2.06 13.94
C ASN A 70 19.42 0.69 13.62
N THR A 71 19.15 -0.30 14.48
CA THR A 71 19.69 -1.66 14.31
C THR A 71 19.12 -2.35 13.06
N ASN A 72 17.83 -2.20 12.77
CA ASN A 72 17.16 -2.81 11.62
C ASN A 72 17.70 -2.25 10.30
N SER A 73 17.83 -0.93 10.20
CA SER A 73 18.42 -0.28 9.02
C SER A 73 19.85 -0.74 8.75
N THR A 74 20.66 -0.93 9.80
CA THR A 74 22.01 -1.49 9.69
C THR A 74 22.01 -2.92 9.17
N ILE A 75 21.12 -3.78 9.71
CA ILE A 75 20.99 -5.19 9.28
C ILE A 75 20.54 -5.27 7.82
N ARG A 76 19.52 -4.51 7.42
CA ARG A 76 19.03 -4.47 6.03
C ARG A 76 20.10 -3.94 5.08
N LYS A 77 20.87 -2.92 5.48
CA LYS A 77 22.01 -2.43 4.70
C LYS A 77 23.06 -3.53 4.52
N ASP A 78 23.39 -4.29 5.56
CA ASP A 78 24.38 -5.37 5.45
C ASP A 78 23.89 -6.52 4.58
N PHE A 79 22.60 -6.84 4.63
CA PHE A 79 21.96 -7.85 3.78
C PHE A 79 22.11 -7.55 2.28
N TYR A 80 21.96 -6.30 1.86
CA TYR A 80 22.16 -5.87 0.47
C TYR A 80 23.59 -5.39 0.13
N GLY A 81 24.35 -4.95 1.12
CA GLY A 81 25.66 -4.31 0.97
C GLY A 81 26.87 -5.24 1.19
N SER A 82 26.67 -6.45 1.71
CA SER A 82 27.74 -7.41 1.99
C SER A 82 27.77 -8.60 1.04
N GLY A 83 28.94 -9.24 0.93
CA GLY A 83 29.13 -10.49 0.20
C GLY A 83 29.20 -10.37 -1.33
N SER A 84 29.22 -11.54 -1.97
CA SER A 84 29.22 -11.68 -3.43
C SER A 84 27.83 -11.32 -3.97
N GLY A 85 27.73 -10.27 -4.79
CA GLY A 85 26.45 -9.78 -5.30
C GLY A 85 25.83 -8.63 -4.50
N HIS A 86 26.60 -7.92 -3.66
CA HIS A 86 26.12 -6.68 -3.05
C HIS A 86 25.74 -5.63 -4.09
N VAL A 87 24.67 -4.90 -3.79
CA VAL A 87 24.07 -3.90 -4.70
C VAL A 87 24.18 -2.48 -4.15
N ILE A 88 24.31 -2.31 -2.84
CA ILE A 88 24.55 -0.99 -2.24
C ILE A 88 26.02 -0.59 -2.48
N ARG A 89 26.22 0.50 -3.23
CA ARG A 89 27.57 1.05 -3.54
C ARG A 89 27.71 2.53 -3.19
N GLY A 90 26.65 3.14 -2.68
CA GLY A 90 26.60 4.54 -2.31
C GLY A 90 25.18 4.93 -1.90
N TYR A 91 24.99 6.17 -1.50
CA TYR A 91 23.70 6.72 -1.12
C TYR A 91 23.28 7.83 -2.09
N PRO A 92 21.99 7.90 -2.49
CA PRO A 92 20.96 6.91 -2.18
C PRO A 92 21.15 5.63 -3.03
N THR A 93 20.62 4.50 -2.57
CA THR A 93 20.40 3.30 -3.38
C THR A 93 18.96 2.84 -3.18
N ALA A 94 18.16 2.85 -4.24
CA ALA A 94 16.79 2.34 -4.27
C ALA A 94 16.77 0.92 -4.85
N ILE A 95 16.00 0.02 -4.23
CA ILE A 95 15.88 -1.38 -4.63
C ILE A 95 14.40 -1.76 -4.66
N PHE A 96 13.90 -2.13 -5.83
CA PHE A 96 12.52 -2.56 -6.04
C PHE A 96 12.43 -4.08 -5.98
N ASP A 97 11.59 -4.59 -5.08
CA ASP A 97 11.41 -6.00 -4.73
C ASP A 97 12.72 -6.76 -4.50
N GLY A 98 13.76 -6.09 -4.02
CA GLY A 98 15.09 -6.68 -3.86
C GLY A 98 15.82 -7.03 -5.17
N ILE A 99 15.25 -6.68 -6.34
CA ILE A 99 15.77 -7.02 -7.68
C ILE A 99 16.29 -5.79 -8.43
N ASP A 100 15.40 -4.85 -8.78
CA ASP A 100 15.77 -3.73 -9.63
C ASP A 100 16.44 -2.63 -8.81
N THR A 101 17.73 -2.43 -9.03
CA THR A 101 18.56 -1.49 -8.24
C THR A 101 18.85 -0.22 -9.03
N ILE A 102 18.58 0.94 -8.42
CA ILE A 102 18.93 2.27 -8.92
C ILE A 102 19.84 2.95 -7.89
N ILE A 103 21.06 3.30 -8.31
CA ILE A 103 22.07 3.91 -7.44
C ILE A 103 22.24 5.39 -7.82
N GLY A 104 22.24 6.24 -6.80
CA GLY A 104 22.41 7.68 -6.94
C GLY A 104 21.08 8.43 -7.01
N GLY A 105 21.19 9.75 -6.97
CA GLY A 105 20.06 10.67 -7.02
C GLY A 105 20.52 12.07 -7.40
N PHE A 106 19.64 13.03 -7.20
CA PHE A 106 19.92 14.45 -7.45
C PHE A 106 19.73 15.26 -6.18
N THR A 107 20.31 16.47 -6.16
CA THR A 107 20.07 17.40 -5.06
C THR A 107 18.68 18.01 -5.14
N ASP A 108 18.19 18.33 -6.35
CA ASP A 108 17.02 19.20 -6.57
C ASP A 108 16.03 18.66 -7.61
N GLN A 109 16.16 17.39 -8.00
CA GLN A 109 15.30 16.76 -8.99
C GLN A 109 14.81 15.40 -8.50
N SER A 110 13.53 15.13 -8.71
CA SER A 110 12.90 13.85 -8.37
C SER A 110 13.48 12.70 -9.19
N MET A 111 13.64 11.55 -8.53
CA MET A 111 14.02 10.28 -9.17
C MET A 111 12.84 9.53 -9.80
N PHE A 112 11.62 10.06 -9.73
CA PHE A 112 10.41 9.42 -10.27
C PHE A 112 10.55 8.91 -11.73
N PRO A 113 11.16 9.65 -12.69
CA PRO A 113 11.33 9.16 -14.06
C PRO A 113 12.18 7.88 -14.17
N TYR A 114 12.99 7.57 -13.17
CA TYR A 114 13.79 6.35 -13.08
C TYR A 114 13.08 5.27 -12.24
N TYR A 115 12.39 5.69 -11.17
CA TYR A 115 11.68 4.79 -10.26
C TYR A 115 10.42 4.19 -10.90
N ASN A 116 9.63 4.99 -11.59
CA ASN A 116 8.37 4.53 -12.18
C ASN A 116 8.57 3.38 -13.20
N PRO A 117 9.57 3.40 -14.11
CA PRO A 117 9.86 2.24 -14.95
C PRO A 117 10.25 0.96 -14.19
N ALA A 118 11.04 1.07 -13.12
CA ALA A 118 11.42 -0.07 -12.29
C ALA A 118 10.19 -0.63 -11.54
N PHE A 119 9.40 0.24 -10.92
CA PHE A 119 8.10 -0.10 -10.33
C PHE A 119 7.20 -0.84 -11.32
N ASN A 120 7.00 -0.30 -12.53
CA ASN A 120 6.15 -0.93 -13.54
C ASN A 120 6.65 -2.30 -14.00
N THR A 121 7.97 -2.49 -14.04
CA THR A 121 8.58 -3.79 -14.36
C THR A 121 8.24 -4.80 -13.28
N ARG A 122 8.40 -4.42 -12.02
CA ARG A 122 8.10 -5.26 -10.86
C ARG A 122 6.61 -5.56 -10.70
N ARG A 123 5.76 -4.54 -10.79
CA ARG A 123 4.29 -4.66 -10.76
C ARG A 123 3.75 -5.66 -11.79
N GLY A 124 4.40 -5.78 -12.94
CA GLY A 124 4.03 -6.74 -13.99
C GLY A 124 4.40 -8.19 -13.72
N VAL A 125 5.06 -8.50 -12.59
CA VAL A 125 5.45 -9.87 -12.21
C VAL A 125 4.35 -10.47 -11.33
N GLU A 126 3.76 -11.57 -11.79
CA GLU A 126 2.77 -12.34 -11.03
C GLU A 126 3.34 -12.79 -9.68
N PRO A 127 2.71 -12.44 -8.56
CA PRO A 127 3.18 -12.87 -7.24
C PRO A 127 2.78 -14.33 -6.97
N PRO A 128 3.68 -15.19 -6.44
CA PRO A 128 3.32 -16.58 -6.08
C PRO A 128 2.54 -16.66 -4.76
N LEU A 129 2.40 -15.53 -4.05
CA LEU A 129 1.75 -15.42 -2.76
C LEU A 129 0.68 -14.33 -2.79
N GLU A 130 -0.30 -14.48 -1.92
CA GLU A 130 -1.18 -13.39 -1.49
C GLU A 130 -0.98 -13.13 -0.01
N ILE A 131 -1.04 -11.85 0.37
CA ILE A 131 -0.88 -11.42 1.75
C ILE A 131 -2.00 -10.45 2.09
N ALA A 132 -2.69 -10.72 3.20
CA ALA A 132 -3.56 -9.74 3.86
C ALA A 132 -2.92 -9.35 5.19
N LEU A 133 -2.90 -8.04 5.48
CA LEU A 133 -2.34 -7.49 6.71
C LEU A 133 -3.42 -6.74 7.48
N GLU A 134 -3.59 -7.08 8.75
CA GLU A 134 -4.54 -6.45 9.66
C GLU A 134 -3.82 -6.02 10.94
N LYS A 135 -4.28 -4.92 11.56
CA LYS A 135 -3.80 -4.47 12.87
C LYS A 135 -4.90 -4.41 13.91
N THR A 136 -4.52 -4.61 15.16
CA THR A 136 -5.32 -4.23 16.32
C THR A 136 -4.64 -3.09 17.07
N GLY A 137 -5.43 -2.20 17.68
CA GLY A 137 -4.91 -1.06 18.43
C GLY A 137 -4.26 0.02 17.56
N ASP A 138 -3.87 1.10 18.22
CA ASP A 138 -3.31 2.29 17.57
C ASP A 138 -1.82 2.42 17.87
N SER A 139 -1.45 2.67 19.13
CA SER A 139 -0.04 2.78 19.56
C SER A 139 0.57 1.47 20.06
N GLU A 140 -0.25 0.49 20.39
CA GLU A 140 0.16 -0.85 20.80
C GLU A 140 -0.90 -1.86 20.39
N GLY A 141 -0.49 -3.07 20.00
CA GLY A 141 -1.42 -4.12 19.59
C GLY A 141 -0.73 -5.21 18.79
N THR A 142 -1.45 -5.82 17.85
CA THR A 142 -0.94 -6.91 17.01
C THR A 142 -1.01 -6.56 15.53
N LEU A 143 0.00 -7.00 14.77
CA LEU A 143 -0.04 -7.12 13.32
C LEU A 143 -0.27 -8.59 12.96
N THR A 144 -1.27 -8.85 12.12
CA THR A 144 -1.61 -10.19 11.65
C THR A 144 -1.46 -10.25 10.13
N ALA A 145 -0.49 -11.04 9.66
CA ALA A 145 -0.36 -11.39 8.25
C ALA A 145 -1.01 -12.75 7.98
N THR A 146 -1.96 -12.79 7.05
CA THR A 146 -2.50 -14.03 6.47
C THR A 146 -1.88 -14.21 5.10
N ILE A 147 -1.09 -15.26 4.92
CA ILE A 147 -0.25 -15.50 3.75
C ILE A 147 -0.70 -16.79 3.09
N LYS A 148 -1.09 -16.72 1.82
CA LYS A 148 -1.52 -17.87 1.04
C LYS A 148 -0.57 -18.10 -0.13
N ASN A 149 -0.12 -19.34 -0.31
CA ASN A 149 0.54 -19.75 -1.54
C ASN A 149 -0.51 -20.05 -2.61
N THR A 150 -0.47 -19.28 -3.70
CA THR A 150 -1.38 -19.42 -4.85
C THR A 150 -0.70 -20.05 -6.06
N SER A 151 0.60 -20.37 -5.94
CA SER A 151 1.37 -21.04 -6.98
C SER A 151 1.25 -22.58 -6.92
N GLU A 152 1.74 -23.25 -7.95
CA GLU A 152 1.78 -24.73 -8.03
C GLU A 152 3.01 -25.34 -7.33
N ASP A 153 3.95 -24.51 -6.88
CA ASP A 153 5.21 -24.92 -6.28
C ASP A 153 5.28 -24.57 -4.78
N GLU A 154 6.15 -25.25 -4.03
CA GLU A 154 6.47 -24.84 -2.66
C GLU A 154 7.16 -23.46 -2.67
N VAL A 155 6.72 -22.57 -1.80
CA VAL A 155 7.32 -21.24 -1.63
C VAL A 155 8.00 -21.17 -0.27
N THR A 156 9.30 -20.87 -0.27
CA THR A 156 10.08 -20.62 0.95
C THR A 156 10.65 -19.21 0.92
N GLY A 157 10.48 -18.46 2.01
CA GLY A 157 10.99 -17.10 2.13
C GLY A 157 10.98 -16.60 3.58
N TYR A 158 11.50 -15.41 3.80
CA TYR A 158 11.51 -14.75 5.10
C TYR A 158 10.39 -13.70 5.14
N LEU A 159 9.50 -13.83 6.12
CA LEU A 159 8.45 -12.85 6.41
C LEU A 159 9.04 -11.73 7.25
N HIS A 160 8.82 -10.49 6.79
CA HIS A 160 9.17 -9.28 7.49
C HIS A 160 7.92 -8.44 7.70
N PHE A 161 7.82 -7.80 8.86
CA PHE A 161 6.89 -6.68 9.08
C PHE A 161 7.71 -5.41 9.22
N THR A 162 7.17 -4.30 8.72
CA THR A 162 7.80 -2.98 8.78
C THR A 162 6.86 -1.98 9.42
N ILE A 163 7.44 -1.08 10.22
CA ILE A 163 6.78 0.11 10.74
C ILE A 163 7.59 1.30 10.23
N THR A 164 6.94 2.16 9.45
CA THR A 164 7.57 3.39 8.95
C THR A 164 6.84 4.62 9.46
N GLU A 165 7.54 5.75 9.53
CA GLU A 165 6.95 7.03 9.90
C GLU A 165 7.24 8.09 8.83
N SER A 166 6.21 8.86 8.49
CA SER A 166 6.25 9.94 7.51
C SER A 166 5.95 11.31 8.12
N ASN A 167 6.05 12.37 7.31
CA ASN A 167 5.72 13.74 7.70
C ASN A 167 6.53 14.22 8.93
N ILE A 168 7.74 13.70 9.12
CA ILE A 168 8.61 14.05 10.24
C ILE A 168 9.22 15.44 9.99
N PRO A 169 8.87 16.48 10.77
CA PRO A 169 9.43 17.82 10.57
C PRO A 169 10.92 17.81 10.94
N TYR A 170 11.77 17.87 9.92
CA TYR A 170 13.22 17.85 10.07
C TYR A 170 13.84 18.51 8.85
N GLU A 171 14.50 19.66 9.03
CA GLU A 171 15.19 20.33 7.93
C GLU A 171 16.48 19.59 7.57
N TRP A 172 16.58 19.14 6.32
CA TRP A 172 17.78 18.47 5.81
C TRP A 172 18.00 18.81 4.34
N LYS A 173 19.23 19.20 4.00
CA LYS A 173 19.58 19.66 2.65
C LYS A 173 18.61 20.74 2.16
N ASN A 174 17.76 20.43 1.17
CA ASN A 174 16.74 21.30 0.59
C ASN A 174 15.31 20.80 0.86
N GLN A 175 15.14 19.89 1.83
CA GLN A 175 13.89 19.29 2.23
C GLN A 175 13.53 19.75 3.66
N THR A 176 12.24 19.81 3.97
CA THR A 176 11.72 20.24 5.29
C THR A 176 11.12 19.11 6.10
N TYR A 177 10.87 17.97 5.45
CA TYR A 177 10.32 16.76 6.06
C TYR A 177 11.14 15.55 5.65
N VAL A 178 11.07 14.51 6.47
CA VAL A 178 11.56 13.17 6.14
C VAL A 178 10.36 12.22 6.14
N HIS A 179 10.30 11.36 5.14
CA HIS A 179 9.17 10.45 4.91
C HIS A 179 9.62 8.99 4.91
N PHE A 180 8.68 8.08 5.16
CA PHE A 180 8.85 6.62 5.08
C PHE A 180 10.03 6.07 5.88
N VAL A 181 10.42 6.75 6.96
CA VAL A 181 11.59 6.35 7.74
C VAL A 181 11.30 5.04 8.42
N GLU A 182 12.15 4.04 8.22
CA GLU A 182 12.03 2.80 8.99
C GLU A 182 12.24 3.07 10.48
N ARG A 183 11.23 2.71 11.26
CA ARG A 183 11.21 2.87 12.71
C ARG A 183 11.41 1.56 13.43
N ASP A 184 10.77 0.50 12.95
CA ASP A 184 10.97 -0.85 13.45
C ASP A 184 10.66 -1.92 12.39
N MET A 185 11.16 -3.13 12.64
CA MET A 185 10.84 -4.34 11.91
C MET A 185 10.55 -5.47 12.88
N LEU A 186 9.54 -6.29 12.59
CA LEU A 186 9.13 -7.40 13.46
C LEU A 186 9.35 -8.76 12.78
N PRO A 187 9.83 -9.79 13.54
CA PRO A 187 10.34 -9.69 14.92
C PRO A 187 11.67 -8.93 15.02
N ASP A 188 12.40 -8.85 13.91
CA ASP A 188 13.55 -7.99 13.65
C ASP A 188 13.81 -7.95 12.13
N ALA A 189 14.80 -7.18 11.68
CA ALA A 189 15.18 -7.08 10.26
C ALA A 189 15.62 -8.39 9.58
N SER A 190 15.89 -9.47 10.32
CA SER A 190 16.20 -10.81 9.77
C SER A 190 14.95 -11.58 9.34
N GLY A 191 13.77 -11.20 9.86
CA GLY A 191 12.49 -11.83 9.55
C GLY A 191 12.33 -13.23 10.13
N GLU A 192 11.20 -13.85 9.82
CA GLU A 192 10.87 -15.24 10.17
C GLU A 192 10.83 -16.12 8.92
N LEU A 193 11.55 -17.25 8.91
CA LEU A 193 11.45 -18.21 7.81
C LEU A 193 10.06 -18.85 7.77
N ILE A 194 9.42 -18.80 6.60
CA ILE A 194 8.20 -19.53 6.29
C ILE A 194 8.41 -20.42 5.06
N THR A 195 7.74 -21.56 5.06
CA THR A 195 7.63 -22.48 3.92
C THR A 195 6.15 -22.84 3.78
N LEU A 196 5.63 -22.73 2.57
CA LEU A 196 4.23 -22.98 2.25
C LEU A 196 4.15 -23.94 1.07
N ASP A 197 3.51 -25.09 1.28
CA ASP A 197 3.08 -25.96 0.19
C ASP A 197 2.04 -25.25 -0.71
N PRO A 198 1.82 -25.72 -1.95
CA PRO A 198 0.73 -25.21 -2.80
C PRO A 198 -0.61 -25.22 -2.06
N ASP A 199 -1.38 -24.13 -2.22
CA ASP A 199 -2.66 -23.86 -1.52
C ASP A 199 -2.57 -23.74 0.02
N GLU A 200 -1.38 -23.82 0.62
CA GLU A 200 -1.23 -23.64 2.06
C GLU A 200 -1.46 -22.18 2.46
N THR A 201 -2.06 -21.99 3.64
CA THR A 201 -2.23 -20.68 4.27
C THR A 201 -1.55 -20.68 5.63
N ALA A 202 -0.64 -19.73 5.84
CA ALA A 202 -0.08 -19.40 7.15
C ALA A 202 -0.73 -18.13 7.71
N ILE A 203 -0.88 -18.10 9.03
CA ILE A 203 -1.19 -16.89 9.78
C ILE A 203 -0.02 -16.62 10.71
N ARG A 204 0.45 -15.37 10.73
CA ARG A 204 1.49 -14.90 11.62
C ARG A 204 1.02 -13.64 12.33
N GLU A 205 1.09 -13.66 13.65
CA GLU A 205 0.67 -12.56 14.52
C GLU A 205 1.86 -12.15 15.39
N LEU A 206 2.22 -10.86 15.34
CA LEU A 206 3.28 -10.28 16.16
C LEU A 206 2.75 -9.06 16.90
N ASN A 207 3.20 -8.87 18.14
CA ASN A 207 2.90 -7.65 18.89
C ASN A 207 3.77 -6.50 18.37
N PHE A 208 3.18 -5.31 18.27
CA PHE A 208 3.90 -4.08 17.99
C PHE A 208 3.68 -3.06 19.12
N THR A 209 4.60 -2.10 19.21
CA THR A 209 4.47 -0.93 20.07
C THR A 209 5.16 0.24 19.39
N ILE A 210 4.46 1.37 19.30
CA ILE A 210 5.03 2.62 18.83
C ILE A 210 5.86 3.22 19.97
N ASP A 211 7.16 3.36 19.75
CA ASP A 211 8.08 3.84 20.78
C ASP A 211 8.11 5.38 20.77
N PRO A 212 7.58 6.06 21.80
CA PRO A 212 7.60 7.52 21.87
C PRO A 212 9.01 8.10 22.04
N SER A 213 10.04 7.26 22.22
CA SER A 213 11.44 7.66 22.24
C SER A 213 12.12 7.71 20.87
N TRP A 214 11.42 7.35 19.79
CA TRP A 214 11.92 7.55 18.43
C TRP A 214 12.31 9.02 18.21
N ILE A 215 13.49 9.22 17.64
CA ILE A 215 14.04 10.55 17.45
C ILE A 215 13.17 11.29 16.41
N HIS A 216 12.69 12.48 16.78
CA HIS A 216 11.71 13.26 16.01
C HIS A 216 10.39 12.52 15.74
N TYR A 217 9.95 11.65 16.65
CA TYR A 217 8.58 11.11 16.62
C TYR A 217 7.55 12.24 16.50
N THR A 218 6.60 12.09 15.58
CA THR A 218 5.61 13.12 15.26
C THR A 218 4.48 13.23 16.28
N GLU A 219 4.33 12.24 17.17
CA GLU A 219 3.19 12.10 18.09
C GLU A 219 1.84 11.93 17.38
N ASP A 220 1.85 11.72 16.06
CA ASP A 220 0.67 11.54 15.24
C ASP A 220 0.70 10.15 14.59
N LEU A 221 -0.17 9.26 15.06
CA LEU A 221 -0.25 7.89 14.57
C LEU A 221 -0.72 7.80 13.12
N GLY A 222 -1.35 8.85 12.58
CA GLY A 222 -1.71 8.89 11.17
C GLY A 222 -0.49 8.99 10.24
N ASN A 223 0.67 9.34 10.79
CA ASN A 223 1.96 9.34 10.08
C ASN A 223 2.67 7.99 10.10
N VAL A 224 2.13 6.97 10.76
CA VAL A 224 2.72 5.63 10.86
C VAL A 224 2.08 4.70 9.83
N GLU A 225 2.89 4.02 9.03
CA GLU A 225 2.46 3.01 8.07
C GLU A 225 2.96 1.64 8.50
N PHE A 226 2.13 0.62 8.29
CA PHE A 226 2.49 -0.78 8.57
C PHE A 226 2.56 -1.56 7.26
N GLY A 227 3.65 -2.29 7.07
CA GLY A 227 3.83 -3.17 5.94
C GLY A 227 4.22 -4.58 6.36
N CYS A 228 4.04 -5.54 5.46
CA CYS A 228 4.72 -6.82 5.55
C CYS A 228 5.05 -7.36 4.16
N PHE A 229 6.10 -8.17 4.08
CA PHE A 229 6.53 -8.79 2.83
C PHE A 229 7.24 -10.12 3.05
N VAL A 230 7.20 -10.99 2.04
CA VAL A 230 7.94 -12.27 2.03
C VAL A 230 9.07 -12.20 1.01
N GLN A 231 10.31 -12.41 1.46
CA GLN A 231 11.52 -12.30 0.65
C GLN A 231 12.22 -13.66 0.46
N ASP A 232 12.46 -14.08 -0.78
CA ASP A 232 13.21 -15.30 -1.10
C ASP A 232 14.72 -15.08 -0.98
N THR A 233 15.36 -15.95 -0.19
CA THR A 233 16.82 -15.95 0.03
C THR A 233 17.44 -17.34 -0.17
N THR A 234 16.77 -18.28 -0.86
CA THR A 234 17.11 -19.71 -0.83
C THR A 234 18.01 -20.26 -1.94
N SER A 235 18.21 -19.62 -3.12
CA SER A 235 19.20 -20.12 -4.13
C SER A 235 19.96 -19.11 -5.04
N LEU A 236 21.30 -19.26 -5.03
CA LEU A 236 22.39 -18.85 -5.97
C LEU A 236 22.10 -17.88 -7.14
N GLY A 237 22.33 -16.58 -6.90
CA GLY A 237 22.84 -15.63 -7.91
C GLY A 237 21.94 -14.42 -8.19
N TYR A 238 20.64 -14.52 -7.92
CA TYR A 238 19.67 -13.42 -7.92
C TYR A 238 18.77 -13.44 -6.67
N LEU A 239 19.35 -13.96 -5.58
CA LEU A 239 18.80 -13.99 -4.22
C LEU A 239 18.32 -12.59 -3.82
N ARG A 240 17.18 -12.48 -3.11
CA ARG A 240 16.54 -11.27 -2.51
C ARG A 240 15.20 -10.86 -3.13
N GLU A 241 14.59 -11.63 -4.04
CA GLU A 241 13.28 -11.22 -4.56
C GLU A 241 12.23 -11.13 -3.45
N ILE A 242 11.52 -10.00 -3.38
CA ILE A 242 10.31 -9.89 -2.60
C ILE A 242 9.16 -10.45 -3.44
N LEU A 243 8.55 -11.51 -2.93
CA LEU A 243 7.57 -12.33 -3.63
C LEU A 243 6.17 -11.71 -3.61
N GLN A 244 5.82 -11.06 -2.51
CA GLN A 244 4.58 -10.30 -2.32
C GLN A 244 4.71 -9.42 -1.07
N ALA A 245 3.93 -8.35 -1.01
CA ALA A 245 3.76 -7.51 0.16
C ALA A 245 2.28 -7.17 0.45
N ALA A 246 2.03 -6.60 1.62
CA ALA A 246 0.77 -5.99 2.02
C ALA A 246 1.03 -4.73 2.86
N ILE A 247 0.11 -3.78 2.84
CA ILE A 247 0.24 -2.47 3.49
C ILE A 247 -1.07 -2.11 4.18
N ILE A 248 -0.96 -1.54 5.38
CA ILE A 248 -2.01 -0.71 5.99
C ILE A 248 -1.55 0.74 5.80
N PRO A 249 -2.14 1.49 4.86
CA PRO A 249 -1.62 2.78 4.41
C PRO A 249 -1.68 3.85 5.50
N LEU A 250 -0.88 4.90 5.33
CA LEU A 250 -0.93 6.12 6.14
C LEU A 250 -2.36 6.69 6.24
N GLU A 251 -2.80 7.08 7.44
CA GLU A 251 -4.04 7.85 7.61
C GLU A 251 -3.85 9.32 7.20
N ASN A 252 -2.62 9.83 7.33
CA ASN A 252 -2.18 11.14 6.86
C ASN A 252 -1.24 10.97 5.64
N PRO A 253 -1.78 10.95 4.40
CA PRO A 253 -0.97 10.93 3.19
C PRO A 253 0.02 12.08 3.18
N LEU A 254 1.10 11.92 2.42
CA LEU A 254 2.19 12.90 2.34
C LEU A 254 1.65 14.31 2.06
N GLY A 255 1.77 15.19 3.05
CA GLY A 255 1.42 16.60 2.93
C GLY A 255 2.65 17.38 2.51
N THR A 256 2.71 17.86 1.26
CA THR A 256 3.77 18.81 0.88
C THR A 256 3.61 20.07 1.71
N GLY A 257 4.64 20.44 2.46
CA GLY A 257 4.67 21.67 3.25
C GLY A 257 4.29 22.89 2.43
N VAL A 258 3.07 23.38 2.64
CA VAL A 258 2.66 24.75 2.39
C VAL A 258 1.93 25.18 3.65
N GLU A 259 2.43 26.24 4.28
CA GLU A 259 1.79 26.88 5.43
C GLU A 259 0.28 27.07 5.16
N GLU A 260 -0.53 26.90 6.21
CA GLU A 260 -1.98 27.09 6.20
C GLU A 260 -2.39 28.38 5.46
N GLU A 261 -2.95 28.22 4.26
CA GLU A 261 -4.18 28.91 3.91
C GLU A 261 -5.20 27.83 3.54
N GLU A 262 -6.34 27.84 4.24
CA GLU A 262 -7.49 26.98 3.98
C GLU A 262 -7.93 27.09 2.51
N VAL A 263 -7.45 26.18 1.66
CA VAL A 263 -8.25 25.58 0.58
C VAL A 263 -7.81 24.13 0.45
N SER A 264 -8.55 23.25 1.11
CA SER A 264 -8.51 21.81 0.88
C SER A 264 -8.61 21.52 -0.63
N SER A 265 -7.49 21.19 -1.27
CA SER A 265 -7.50 20.63 -2.62
C SER A 265 -7.67 19.11 -2.50
N VAL A 266 -8.87 18.64 -2.16
CA VAL A 266 -9.14 17.21 -2.28
C VAL A 266 -9.11 16.86 -3.77
N PRO A 267 -8.20 16.01 -4.26
CA PRO A 267 -8.16 15.68 -5.68
C PRO A 267 -9.48 15.02 -6.11
N PHE A 268 -9.87 15.18 -7.38
CA PHE A 268 -11.09 14.53 -7.89
C PHE A 268 -11.02 13.00 -7.73
N SER A 269 -11.82 12.45 -6.83
CA SER A 269 -11.88 11.02 -6.54
C SER A 269 -13.33 10.54 -6.50
N LEU A 270 -13.52 9.25 -6.79
CA LEU A 270 -14.83 8.59 -6.78
C LEU A 270 -14.70 7.24 -6.10
N ASN A 271 -15.19 7.14 -4.86
CA ASN A 271 -15.25 5.89 -4.11
C ASN A 271 -16.70 5.38 -4.14
N ALA A 272 -16.95 4.41 -5.01
CA ALA A 272 -18.22 3.71 -5.06
C ALA A 272 -18.16 2.43 -4.22
N PRO A 273 -19.25 2.03 -3.53
CA PRO A 273 -19.28 0.77 -2.82
C PRO A 273 -19.23 -0.38 -3.83
N THR A 274 -18.32 -1.33 -3.61
CA THR A 274 -18.12 -2.45 -4.53
C THR A 274 -19.31 -3.43 -4.51
N LEU A 275 -19.98 -3.56 -3.36
CA LEU A 275 -21.09 -4.51 -3.13
C LEU A 275 -22.23 -3.82 -2.37
N LEU A 276 -23.48 -4.03 -2.79
CA LEU A 276 -24.64 -3.39 -2.16
C LEU A 276 -25.89 -4.28 -2.22
N LYS A 277 -26.65 -4.33 -1.13
CA LYS A 277 -27.91 -5.12 -1.02
C LYS A 277 -29.16 -4.26 -0.78
N GLY A 278 -29.03 -2.94 -0.60
CA GLY A 278 -30.19 -2.07 -0.37
C GLY A 278 -29.89 -0.58 -0.48
N HIS A 279 -29.20 -0.03 0.52
CA HIS A 279 -28.78 1.38 0.53
C HIS A 279 -27.28 1.47 0.82
N GLY A 280 -26.64 2.51 0.27
CA GLY A 280 -25.25 2.86 0.55
C GLY A 280 -24.97 4.26 0.04
N SER A 281 -23.71 4.62 -0.08
CA SER A 281 -23.32 5.95 -0.53
C SER A 281 -22.10 5.89 -1.43
N VAL A 282 -22.03 6.82 -2.37
CA VAL A 282 -20.81 7.16 -3.12
C VAL A 282 -20.15 8.31 -2.41
N GLU A 283 -18.86 8.21 -2.18
CA GLU A 283 -18.05 9.36 -1.78
C GLU A 283 -17.38 9.97 -3.03
N LEU A 284 -17.59 11.27 -3.20
CA LEU A 284 -17.06 12.08 -4.30
C LEU A 284 -16.26 13.24 -3.72
N ALA A 285 -14.99 13.31 -4.06
CA ALA A 285 -14.14 14.46 -3.71
C ALA A 285 -14.01 15.43 -4.88
N LEU A 286 -14.04 16.74 -4.58
CA LEU A 286 -13.85 17.81 -5.56
C LEU A 286 -12.73 18.77 -5.11
N ASP A 287 -11.83 19.08 -6.04
CA ASP A 287 -10.70 19.99 -5.85
C ASP A 287 -11.10 21.46 -5.92
N ALA A 288 -12.21 21.75 -6.62
CA ALA A 288 -12.81 23.07 -6.73
C ALA A 288 -14.34 22.96 -6.89
N PRO A 289 -15.09 24.02 -6.55
CA PRO A 289 -16.52 24.07 -6.83
C PRO A 289 -16.78 23.93 -8.34
N CYS A 290 -17.61 22.95 -8.73
CA CYS A 290 -17.91 22.70 -10.13
C CYS A 290 -19.30 22.05 -10.32
N GLU A 291 -19.75 22.00 -11.57
CA GLU A 291 -20.93 21.23 -11.97
C GLU A 291 -20.56 19.74 -12.05
N VAL A 292 -21.35 18.91 -11.37
CA VAL A 292 -21.17 17.46 -11.27
C VAL A 292 -22.39 16.74 -11.83
N GLU A 293 -22.13 15.69 -12.60
CA GLU A 293 -23.12 14.69 -12.97
C GLU A 293 -22.65 13.30 -12.51
N LEU A 294 -23.43 12.67 -11.62
CA LEU A 294 -23.22 11.31 -11.14
C LEU A 294 -24.33 10.41 -11.67
N THR A 295 -23.96 9.43 -12.51
CA THR A 295 -24.92 8.58 -13.23
C THR A 295 -24.59 7.10 -13.09
N MET A 296 -25.61 6.27 -12.93
CA MET A 296 -25.52 4.81 -12.85
C MET A 296 -25.91 4.17 -14.19
N TYR A 297 -25.11 3.23 -14.66
CA TYR A 297 -25.32 2.44 -15.87
C TYR A 297 -25.37 0.95 -15.54
N ASP A 298 -26.09 0.18 -16.35
CA ASP A 298 -26.05 -1.28 -16.28
C ASP A 298 -24.81 -1.85 -17.01
N ALA A 299 -24.60 -3.16 -16.91
CA ALA A 299 -23.47 -3.85 -17.52
C ALA A 299 -23.36 -3.73 -19.06
N ILE A 300 -24.42 -3.30 -19.75
CA ILE A 300 -24.42 -3.07 -21.20
C ILE A 300 -24.39 -1.58 -21.57
N GLY A 301 -24.16 -0.70 -20.58
CA GLY A 301 -23.98 0.74 -20.78
C GLY A 301 -25.27 1.53 -20.93
N ARG A 302 -26.44 0.96 -20.61
CA ARG A 302 -27.69 1.72 -20.59
C ARG A 302 -27.77 2.55 -19.30
N LEU A 303 -28.17 3.81 -19.42
CA LEU A 303 -28.42 4.68 -18.28
C LEU A 303 -29.57 4.10 -17.44
N VAL A 304 -29.30 3.87 -16.16
CA VAL A 304 -30.26 3.35 -15.17
C VAL A 304 -30.85 4.50 -14.36
N LYS A 305 -30.00 5.35 -13.77
CA LYS A 305 -30.43 6.44 -12.88
C LYS A 305 -29.38 7.56 -12.83
N THR A 306 -29.82 8.81 -12.76
CA THR A 306 -28.96 9.94 -12.35
C THR A 306 -29.04 10.06 -10.83
N LEU A 307 -27.91 9.85 -10.15
CA LEU A 307 -27.80 9.91 -8.69
C LEU A 307 -27.68 11.35 -8.21
N TYR A 308 -26.96 12.19 -8.94
CA TYR A 308 -26.82 13.61 -8.65
C TYR A 308 -26.55 14.39 -9.95
N ALA A 309 -27.10 15.61 -10.05
CA ALA A 309 -26.78 16.56 -11.12
C ALA A 309 -26.91 18.00 -10.59
N GLY A 310 -25.82 18.75 -10.58
CA GLY A 310 -25.79 20.14 -10.14
C GLY A 310 -24.42 20.59 -9.64
N SER A 311 -24.36 21.80 -9.08
CA SER A 311 -23.12 22.36 -8.53
C SER A 311 -22.85 21.87 -7.11
N LEU A 312 -21.62 21.41 -6.88
CA LEU A 312 -21.08 21.06 -5.57
C LEU A 312 -19.88 21.95 -5.24
N SER A 313 -19.68 22.26 -3.96
CA SER A 313 -18.49 22.97 -3.47
C SER A 313 -17.26 22.08 -3.52
N ALA A 314 -16.05 22.64 -3.35
CA ALA A 314 -14.87 21.83 -3.07
C ALA A 314 -15.08 21.00 -1.78
N GLY A 315 -14.40 19.86 -1.68
CA GLY A 315 -14.46 18.93 -0.54
C GLY A 315 -15.15 17.60 -0.85
N ASN A 316 -15.39 16.82 0.21
CA ASN A 316 -16.00 15.50 0.13
C ASN A 316 -17.53 15.59 0.17
N HIS A 317 -18.17 14.84 -0.72
CA HIS A 317 -19.62 14.74 -0.83
C HIS A 317 -20.04 13.30 -0.73
N LEU A 318 -20.97 13.02 0.18
CA LEU A 318 -21.57 11.70 0.32
C LEU A 318 -22.93 11.71 -0.40
N ILE A 319 -23.06 10.91 -1.46
CA ILE A 319 -24.27 10.83 -2.28
C ILE A 319 -24.91 9.47 -2.08
N ASP A 320 -26.12 9.47 -1.53
CA ASP A 320 -26.86 8.24 -1.24
C ASP A 320 -27.26 7.48 -2.52
N ILE A 321 -27.15 6.16 -2.45
CA ILE A 321 -27.60 5.21 -3.47
C ILE A 321 -28.64 4.29 -2.84
N GLU A 322 -29.81 4.23 -3.46
CA GLU A 322 -30.85 3.26 -3.17
C GLU A 322 -30.97 2.29 -4.35
N VAL A 323 -30.78 1.00 -4.08
CA VAL A 323 -30.74 -0.07 -5.09
C VAL A 323 -31.80 -1.15 -4.92
N GLU A 324 -32.66 -1.07 -3.90
CA GLU A 324 -33.66 -2.09 -3.55
C GLU A 324 -34.65 -2.44 -4.69
N THR A 325 -34.83 -1.53 -5.65
CA THR A 325 -35.73 -1.72 -6.80
C THR A 325 -35.00 -2.17 -8.08
N LEU A 326 -33.67 -2.28 -8.02
CA LEU A 326 -32.83 -2.65 -9.16
C LEU A 326 -32.53 -4.16 -9.13
N PRO A 327 -32.53 -4.85 -10.28
CA PRO A 327 -32.13 -6.25 -10.35
C PRO A 327 -30.69 -6.46 -9.86
N ALA A 328 -30.42 -7.59 -9.20
CA ALA A 328 -29.06 -8.00 -8.89
C ALA A 328 -28.21 -8.12 -10.17
N GLY A 329 -26.95 -7.70 -10.08
CA GLY A 329 -26.04 -7.66 -11.22
C GLY A 329 -24.96 -6.59 -11.11
N ALA A 330 -24.16 -6.46 -12.16
CA ALA A 330 -23.09 -5.46 -12.23
C ALA A 330 -23.60 -4.14 -12.81
N TYR A 331 -23.17 -3.05 -12.19
CA TYR A 331 -23.48 -1.67 -12.52
C TYR A 331 -22.21 -0.82 -12.48
N PHE A 332 -22.25 0.33 -13.14
CA PHE A 332 -21.16 1.28 -13.18
C PHE A 332 -21.67 2.65 -12.78
N ILE A 333 -20.99 3.30 -11.84
CA ILE A 333 -21.27 4.67 -11.42
C ILE A 333 -20.23 5.56 -12.06
N ARG A 334 -20.66 6.51 -12.87
CA ARG A 334 -19.80 7.47 -13.54
C ARG A 334 -20.00 8.86 -12.97
N ALA A 335 -18.92 9.48 -12.52
CA ALA A 335 -18.87 10.87 -12.11
C ALA A 335 -18.20 11.70 -13.21
N THR A 336 -18.84 12.80 -13.61
CA THR A 336 -18.27 13.82 -14.49
C THR A 336 -18.28 15.15 -13.74
N ALA A 337 -17.12 15.79 -13.62
CA ALA A 337 -16.95 17.06 -12.91
C ALA A 337 -15.98 17.94 -13.70
N GLY A 338 -16.50 18.95 -14.42
CA GLY A 338 -15.69 19.76 -15.33
C GLY A 338 -14.97 18.91 -16.40
N ALA A 339 -13.63 18.88 -16.35
CA ALA A 339 -12.79 18.09 -17.25
C ALA A 339 -12.54 16.64 -16.77
N TYR A 340 -12.90 16.33 -15.53
CA TYR A 340 -12.62 15.03 -14.92
C TYR A 340 -13.75 14.03 -15.14
N ASN A 341 -13.37 12.77 -15.30
CA ASN A 341 -14.28 11.64 -15.41
C ASN A 341 -13.69 10.43 -14.66
N ARG A 342 -14.50 9.80 -13.81
CA ARG A 342 -14.16 8.56 -13.08
C ARG A 342 -15.34 7.61 -13.12
N THR A 343 -15.06 6.32 -13.12
CA THR A 343 -16.07 5.27 -13.10
C THR A 343 -15.75 4.26 -12.01
N GLY A 344 -16.68 4.07 -11.07
CA GLY A 344 -16.64 3.03 -10.05
C GLY A 344 -17.53 1.85 -10.42
N LYS A 345 -17.15 0.64 -9.98
CA LYS A 345 -17.94 -0.58 -10.18
C LYS A 345 -18.80 -0.85 -8.95
N LEU A 346 -20.05 -1.23 -9.17
CA LEU A 346 -21.01 -1.62 -8.14
C LEU A 346 -21.62 -2.97 -8.51
N VAL A 347 -21.66 -3.92 -7.57
CA VAL A 347 -22.40 -5.18 -7.71
C VAL A 347 -23.59 -5.15 -6.76
N ILE A 348 -24.80 -5.17 -7.32
CA ILE A 348 -26.05 -5.25 -6.56
C ILE A 348 -26.36 -6.73 -6.29
N LEU A 349 -26.64 -7.04 -5.03
CA LEU A 349 -27.01 -8.37 -4.54
C LEU A 349 -28.53 -8.46 -4.33
N ASP A 350 -29.08 -9.66 -4.52
CA ASP A 350 -30.47 -9.99 -4.18
C ASP A 350 -30.73 -10.01 -2.67
#